data_AF-A0A3L7X4X7-F1
#
_entry.id   AF-A0A3L7X4X7-F1
#
_cell.length_a   1.000
_cell.length_b   1.000
_cell.length_c   1.000
_cell.angle_alpha   90.00
_cell.angle_beta   90.00
_cell.angle_gamma   90.00
#
_symmetry.space_group_name_H-M   'P 1'
#
loop_
_entity.id
_entity.type
_entity.pdbx_description
1 polymer ?
#
loop_
_entity_poly.entity_id
_entity_poly.type
_entity_poly.pdbx_seq_one_letter_code
_entity_poly.pdbx_strand_id
1 'polypeptide(L)'
;MQLNNISSIPTGHIDDADSVRVVITALRALHGPDYDFALRRWHGMISFGSSPGRTRHFFVVKADQTCQVFPNLAGLGEALWPGDVFCVRPGDGPIRVEGDGVAFEVTTQATDYPAPRLVHLRELTDKPGGCAAYPGAFRREALPPVRPPADAADRRGVNRVNEHTLDMRSDRTPLPIRHCHGPVAIGPDATVNHSETAIVLPRSLYGLPEVGKTDEGRVVIYTRPLEDPSAQVVISVRPGSVIVTQASSQRVMGHAFENAFAMLIAIPGFVAPYRMLEQGVNH
;
A
#
# COMPACT_ATOMS: atom_id res chain seq x y z
N MET A 1 -18.85 20.46 4.36
CA MET A 1 -18.14 20.29 3.08
C MET A 1 -18.80 19.11 2.38
N GLN A 2 -19.63 19.35 1.35
CA GLN A 2 -20.33 18.28 0.64
C GLN A 2 -19.30 17.39 -0.06
N LEU A 3 -19.28 16.10 0.29
CA LEU A 3 -18.50 15.09 -0.43
C LEU A 3 -19.07 15.02 -1.85
N ASN A 4 -18.38 15.65 -2.80
CA ASN A 4 -18.63 15.48 -4.22
C ASN A 4 -18.77 13.99 -4.52
N ASN A 5 -19.75 13.63 -5.36
CA ASN A 5 -19.95 12.29 -5.91
C ASN A 5 -18.61 11.60 -6.25
N ILE A 6 -18.10 10.77 -5.35
CA ILE A 6 -16.99 9.85 -5.61
C ILE A 6 -17.60 8.68 -6.40
N SER A 7 -17.97 8.95 -7.65
CA SER A 7 -18.55 7.95 -8.57
C SER A 7 -17.47 7.09 -9.24
N SER A 8 -16.20 7.46 -9.16
CA SER A 8 -15.08 6.70 -9.72
C SER A 8 -14.08 6.30 -8.65
N ILE A 9 -13.68 5.03 -8.65
CA ILE A 9 -12.52 4.54 -7.87
C ILE A 9 -11.27 5.27 -8.38
N PRO A 10 -10.48 5.95 -7.52
CA PRO A 10 -9.25 6.57 -7.97
C PRO A 10 -8.29 5.50 -8.50
N THR A 11 -7.96 5.60 -9.78
CA THR A 11 -7.08 4.67 -10.48
C THR A 11 -6.19 5.43 -11.44
N GLY A 12 -4.94 5.03 -11.54
CA GLY A 12 -4.00 5.59 -12.51
C GLY A 12 -2.83 4.66 -12.80
N HIS A 13 -1.94 5.10 -13.68
CA HIS A 13 -0.74 4.37 -14.05
C HIS A 13 0.49 5.26 -13.96
N ILE A 14 1.64 4.74 -13.51
CA ILE A 14 2.88 5.53 -13.38
C ILE A 14 3.42 6.13 -14.69
N ASP A 15 2.85 5.77 -15.84
CA ASP A 15 3.23 6.31 -17.15
C ASP A 15 2.26 7.42 -17.61
N ASP A 16 1.18 7.65 -16.86
CA ASP A 16 0.15 8.64 -17.13
C ASP A 16 0.08 9.65 -15.98
N ALA A 17 0.63 10.83 -16.22
CA ALA A 17 0.73 11.88 -15.20
C ALA A 17 -0.64 12.43 -14.77
N ASP A 18 -1.65 12.39 -15.63
CA ASP A 18 -2.97 12.95 -15.32
C ASP A 18 -3.78 11.98 -14.46
N SER A 19 -3.78 10.69 -14.77
CA SER A 19 -4.44 9.70 -13.89
C SER A 19 -3.77 9.59 -12.51
N VAL A 20 -2.44 9.69 -12.44
CA VAL A 20 -1.73 9.75 -11.15
C VAL A 20 -2.10 11.02 -10.36
N ARG A 21 -2.31 12.15 -11.05
CA ARG A 21 -2.77 13.39 -10.38
C ARG A 21 -4.15 13.20 -9.75
N VAL A 22 -5.06 12.50 -10.43
CA VAL A 22 -6.38 12.15 -9.87
C VAL A 22 -6.23 11.30 -8.62
N VAL A 23 -5.36 10.29 -8.63
CA VAL A 23 -5.06 9.44 -7.46
C VAL A 23 -4.53 10.27 -6.29
N ILE A 24 -3.52 11.10 -6.53
CA ILE A 24 -2.90 11.96 -5.50
C ILE A 24 -3.92 12.95 -4.92
N THR A 25 -4.73 13.59 -5.76
CA THR A 25 -5.78 14.50 -5.30
C THR A 25 -6.82 13.79 -4.44
N ALA A 26 -7.23 12.58 -4.84
CA ALA A 26 -8.18 11.78 -4.07
C ALA A 26 -7.61 11.37 -2.69
N LEU A 27 -6.34 10.99 -2.62
CA LEU A 27 -5.67 10.66 -1.36
C LEU A 27 -5.51 11.88 -0.43
N ARG A 28 -5.12 13.04 -0.97
CA ARG A 28 -5.04 14.29 -0.19
C ARG A 28 -6.42 14.71 0.34
N ALA A 29 -7.46 14.59 -0.49
CA ALA A 29 -8.83 14.89 -0.07
C ALA A 29 -9.32 13.94 1.03
N LEU A 30 -8.92 12.66 0.97
CA LEU A 30 -9.33 11.66 1.95
C LEU A 30 -8.62 11.81 3.30
N HIS A 31 -7.32 12.11 3.28
CA HIS A 31 -6.45 12.07 4.47
C HIS A 31 -6.14 13.45 5.07
N GLY A 32 -6.41 14.52 4.34
CA GLY A 32 -6.18 15.88 4.81
C GLY A 32 -4.70 16.25 4.95
N PRO A 33 -4.38 17.35 5.66
CA PRO A 33 -3.06 17.98 5.66
C PRO A 33 -1.98 17.19 6.42
N ASP A 34 -2.36 16.20 7.23
CA ASP A 34 -1.39 15.37 7.95
C ASP A 34 -0.61 14.44 7.00
N TYR A 35 -1.11 14.25 5.79
CA TYR A 35 -0.52 13.40 4.77
C TYR A 35 -0.22 14.18 3.50
N ASP A 36 0.89 13.87 2.86
CA ASP A 36 1.16 14.30 1.49
C ASP A 36 1.58 13.10 0.64
N PHE A 37 1.30 13.21 -0.66
CA PHE A 37 1.44 12.13 -1.62
C PHE A 37 2.12 12.66 -2.88
N ALA A 38 3.08 11.90 -3.40
CA ALA A 38 3.72 12.24 -4.66
C ALA A 38 4.12 10.99 -5.44
N LEU A 39 4.22 11.12 -6.76
CA LEU A 39 4.95 10.16 -7.57
C LEU A 39 6.31 10.79 -7.91
N ARG A 40 7.38 10.22 -7.37
CA ARG A 40 8.75 10.69 -7.61
C ARG A 40 9.37 9.90 -8.73
N ARG A 41 9.85 10.61 -9.73
CA ARG A 41 10.72 10.06 -10.77
C ARG A 41 12.11 10.62 -10.54
N TRP A 42 13.12 9.80 -10.75
CA TRP A 42 14.51 10.24 -10.72
C TRP A 42 15.26 9.70 -11.93
N HIS A 43 16.31 10.41 -12.29
CA HIS A 43 17.31 10.05 -13.29
C HIS A 43 18.68 10.43 -12.76
N GLY A 44 19.65 9.52 -12.88
CA GLY A 44 20.99 9.70 -12.33
C GLY A 44 21.00 9.69 -10.80
N MET A 45 21.89 10.50 -10.21
CA MET A 45 22.09 10.54 -8.76
C MET A 45 21.19 11.59 -8.10
N ILE A 46 20.36 11.18 -7.15
CA ILE A 46 19.49 12.06 -6.35
C ILE A 46 19.63 11.78 -4.85
N SER A 47 19.45 12.81 -4.02
CA SER A 47 19.38 12.70 -2.57
C SER A 47 17.97 12.98 -2.06
N PHE A 48 17.39 12.05 -1.30
CA PHE A 48 16.13 12.20 -0.60
C PHE A 48 16.40 12.53 0.87
N GLY A 49 16.08 13.76 1.29
CA GLY A 49 16.06 14.19 2.68
C GLY A 49 14.66 14.24 3.26
N SER A 50 14.52 14.45 4.57
CA SER A 50 13.23 14.75 5.19
C SER A 50 13.12 16.21 5.65
N SER A 51 11.89 16.67 5.84
CA SER A 51 11.60 17.96 6.48
C SER A 51 11.48 17.80 8.00
N PRO A 52 11.70 18.87 8.81
CA PRO A 52 11.52 18.82 10.25
C PRO A 52 10.15 18.24 10.66
N GLY A 53 10.15 17.27 11.57
CA GLY A 53 8.92 16.65 12.09
C GLY A 53 8.15 15.76 11.10
N ARG A 54 8.68 15.47 9.91
CA ARG A 54 8.02 14.64 8.89
C ARG A 54 8.83 13.38 8.59
N THR A 55 8.15 12.28 8.34
CA THR A 55 8.75 11.06 7.77
C THR A 55 8.30 10.91 6.33
N ARG A 56 9.21 10.56 5.44
CA ARG A 56 8.93 10.25 4.03
C ARG A 56 9.15 8.76 3.80
N HIS A 57 8.13 8.09 3.28
CA HIS A 57 8.17 6.69 2.87
C HIS A 57 8.15 6.62 1.35
N PHE A 58 9.08 5.88 0.76
CA PHE A 58 9.20 5.71 -0.67
C PHE A 58 8.99 4.24 -0.99
N PHE A 59 7.94 3.98 -1.76
CA PHE A 59 7.54 2.66 -2.23
C PHE A 59 7.95 2.54 -3.69
N VAL A 60 9.01 1.79 -3.97
CA VAL A 60 9.58 1.70 -5.31
C VAL A 60 8.61 0.97 -6.23
N VAL A 61 8.16 1.65 -7.28
CA VAL A 61 7.22 1.09 -8.27
C VAL A 61 7.96 0.58 -9.49
N LYS A 62 9.02 1.29 -9.88
CA LYS A 62 9.89 0.95 -11.02
C LYS A 62 11.32 1.32 -10.66
N ALA A 63 12.26 0.46 -11.00
CA ALA A 63 13.69 0.74 -10.94
C ALA A 63 14.34 -0.01 -12.10
N ASP A 64 15.26 0.63 -12.81
CA ASP A 64 16.09 -0.07 -13.78
C ASP A 64 17.04 -1.07 -13.07
N GLN A 65 17.61 -2.02 -13.81
CA GLN A 65 18.50 -3.04 -13.23
C GLN A 65 19.81 -2.48 -12.67
N THR A 66 20.16 -1.24 -13.02
CA THR A 66 21.35 -0.54 -12.55
C THR A 66 21.08 0.34 -11.35
N CYS A 67 19.83 0.40 -10.87
CA CYS A 67 19.43 1.33 -9.85
C CYS A 67 19.97 0.90 -8.48
N GLN A 68 20.64 1.83 -7.80
CA GLN A 68 21.26 1.59 -6.51
C GLN A 68 20.75 2.57 -5.47
N VAL A 69 20.58 2.08 -4.24
CA VAL A 69 20.28 2.88 -3.06
C VAL A 69 21.49 2.88 -2.13
N PHE A 70 21.81 4.05 -1.59
CA PHE A 70 22.88 4.26 -0.63
C PHE A 70 22.21 4.73 0.66
N PRO A 71 21.82 3.80 1.54
CA PRO A 71 21.16 4.18 2.79
C PRO A 71 22.13 4.99 3.65
N ASN A 72 23.43 4.73 3.61
CA ASN A 72 24.43 5.53 4.30
C ASN A 72 25.36 6.19 3.27
N LEU A 73 25.62 7.50 3.41
CA LEU A 73 26.41 8.26 2.42
C LEU A 73 27.84 7.75 2.21
N ALA A 74 28.38 6.99 3.16
CA ALA A 74 29.71 6.38 3.11
C ALA A 74 29.69 4.88 2.72
N GLY A 75 28.51 4.30 2.45
CA GLY A 75 28.33 2.88 2.16
C GLY A 75 28.44 2.54 0.68
N LEU A 76 28.53 1.24 0.39
CA LEU A 76 28.33 0.69 -0.95
C LEU A 76 26.85 0.80 -1.35
N GLY A 77 26.59 0.95 -2.64
CA GLY A 77 25.24 0.94 -3.18
C GLY A 77 24.64 -0.47 -3.13
N GLU A 78 23.38 -0.55 -2.73
CA GLU A 78 22.58 -1.78 -2.73
C GLU A 78 21.59 -1.73 -3.90
N ALA A 79 21.33 -2.87 -4.55
CA ALA A 79 20.42 -2.89 -5.69
C ALA A 79 18.97 -2.58 -5.26
N LEU A 80 18.33 -1.66 -5.97
CA LEU A 80 16.97 -1.19 -5.68
C LEU A 80 15.97 -1.77 -6.68
N TRP A 81 14.92 -2.43 -6.19
CA TRP A 81 13.97 -3.19 -7.01
C TRP A 81 12.52 -2.70 -6.80
N PRO A 82 11.62 -2.84 -7.79
CA PRO A 82 10.18 -2.63 -7.60
C PRO A 82 9.64 -3.45 -6.42
N GLY A 83 9.01 -2.80 -5.44
CA GLY A 83 8.55 -3.40 -4.18
C GLY A 83 9.47 -3.13 -2.99
N ASP A 84 10.71 -2.67 -3.21
CA ASP A 84 11.57 -2.21 -2.12
C ASP A 84 11.02 -0.91 -1.50
N VAL A 85 11.30 -0.73 -0.21
CA VAL A 85 10.82 0.41 0.57
C VAL A 85 12.00 1.09 1.24
N PHE A 86 12.09 2.42 1.15
CA PHE A 86 13.04 3.19 1.94
C PHE A 86 12.37 4.37 2.63
N CYS A 87 12.86 4.71 3.82
CA CYS A 87 12.28 5.75 4.66
C CYS A 87 13.34 6.78 5.06
N VAL A 88 12.95 8.05 5.07
CA VAL A 88 13.77 9.15 5.56
C VAL A 88 13.02 9.87 6.67
N ARG A 89 13.51 9.79 7.91
CA ARG A 89 12.90 10.42 9.10
C ARG A 89 13.60 11.75 9.43
N PRO A 90 13.05 12.58 10.33
CA PRO A 90 13.78 13.73 10.84
C PRO A 90 15.05 13.29 11.58
N GLY A 91 16.16 13.97 11.35
CA GLY A 91 17.45 13.66 11.97
C GLY A 91 18.21 12.50 11.33
N ASP A 92 17.53 11.65 10.54
CA ASP A 92 18.19 10.73 9.63
C ASP A 92 18.96 11.52 8.56
N GLY A 93 20.21 11.14 8.27
CA GLY A 93 20.90 11.66 7.08
C GLY A 93 20.13 11.34 5.79
N PRO A 94 20.38 12.01 4.67
CA PRO A 94 19.68 11.73 3.42
C PRO A 94 20.00 10.33 2.90
N ILE A 95 19.07 9.76 2.12
CA ILE A 95 19.30 8.55 1.32
C ILE A 95 19.64 8.98 -0.10
N ARG A 96 20.70 8.42 -0.69
CA ARG A 96 21.01 8.64 -2.10
C ARG A 96 20.48 7.49 -2.94
N VAL A 97 20.03 7.79 -4.14
CA VAL A 97 19.63 6.80 -5.14
C VAL A 97 20.28 7.17 -6.46
N GLU A 98 20.80 6.18 -7.17
CA GLU A 98 21.43 6.30 -8.48
C GLU A 98 20.69 5.45 -9.52
N GLY A 99 20.59 5.94 -10.75
CA GLY A 99 19.93 5.26 -11.87
C GLY A 99 18.60 5.89 -12.25
N ASP A 100 17.72 5.13 -12.91
CA ASP A 100 16.37 5.54 -13.27
C ASP A 100 15.30 4.78 -12.48
N GLY A 101 14.30 5.51 -12.01
CA GLY A 101 13.16 4.86 -11.39
C GLY A 101 12.02 5.77 -10.98
N VAL A 102 11.02 5.12 -10.38
CA VAL A 102 9.77 5.71 -9.94
C VAL A 102 9.40 5.16 -8.57
N ALA A 103 9.08 6.04 -7.63
CA ALA A 103 8.59 5.69 -6.31
C ALA A 103 7.30 6.44 -6.01
N PHE A 104 6.36 5.75 -5.38
CA PHE A 104 5.22 6.38 -4.75
C PHE A 104 5.64 6.85 -3.35
N GLU A 105 5.50 8.13 -3.09
CA GLU A 105 5.90 8.77 -1.83
C GLU A 105 4.67 9.03 -0.97
N VAL A 106 4.77 8.64 0.30
CA VAL A 106 3.86 9.05 1.36
C VAL A 106 4.65 9.82 2.40
N THR A 107 4.27 11.07 2.64
CA THR A 107 4.84 11.89 3.72
C THR A 107 3.84 12.00 4.87
N THR A 108 4.30 11.74 6.09
CA THR A 108 3.47 11.77 7.30
C THR A 108 4.15 12.57 8.41
N GLN A 109 3.43 12.86 9.49
CA GLN A 109 4.06 13.32 10.72
C GLN A 109 4.98 12.22 11.26
N ALA A 110 6.16 12.60 11.73
CA ALA A 110 7.06 11.66 12.38
C ALA A 110 6.42 11.08 13.64
N THR A 111 6.61 9.79 13.87
CA THR A 111 6.15 9.08 15.07
C THR A 111 7.29 8.26 15.64
N ASP A 112 7.09 7.74 16.86
CA ASP A 112 8.05 6.84 17.51
C ASP A 112 8.14 5.46 16.85
N TYR A 113 7.34 5.19 15.81
CA TYR A 113 7.42 3.93 15.08
C TYR A 113 8.79 3.81 14.40
N PRO A 114 9.56 2.73 14.67
CA PRO A 114 10.90 2.57 14.15
C PRO A 114 10.87 2.07 12.69
N ALA A 115 10.36 2.90 11.78
CA ALA A 115 10.34 2.56 10.36
C ALA A 115 11.77 2.27 9.86
N PRO A 116 12.00 1.12 9.19
CA PRO A 116 13.30 0.77 8.64
C PRO A 116 13.73 1.78 7.58
N ARG A 117 15.03 2.08 7.54
CA ARG A 117 15.63 3.02 6.57
C ARG A 117 15.58 2.46 5.14
N LEU A 118 15.76 1.15 4.99
CA LEU A 118 15.66 0.41 3.74
C LEU A 118 15.16 -1.00 4.05
N VAL A 119 14.28 -1.52 3.20
CA VAL A 119 13.81 -2.90 3.21
C VAL A 119 13.77 -3.42 1.79
N HIS A 120 14.44 -4.56 1.57
CA HIS A 120 14.38 -5.27 0.32
C HIS A 120 13.28 -6.33 0.37
N LEU A 121 12.27 -6.18 -0.49
CA LEU A 121 11.12 -7.09 -0.50
C LEU A 121 11.56 -8.54 -0.76
N ARG A 122 12.56 -8.73 -1.62
CA ARG A 122 13.12 -10.04 -1.96
C ARG A 122 13.74 -10.78 -0.77
N GLU A 123 14.18 -10.06 0.26
CA GLU A 123 14.87 -10.60 1.45
C GLU A 123 13.90 -10.87 2.61
N LEU A 124 12.65 -10.41 2.51
CA LEU A 124 11.63 -10.66 3.53
C LEU A 124 11.12 -12.11 3.45
N THR A 125 10.84 -12.67 4.63
CA THR A 125 10.22 -13.99 4.76
C THR A 125 8.72 -13.92 4.44
N ASP A 126 8.23 -14.93 3.75
CA ASP A 126 6.80 -15.13 3.49
C ASP A 126 6.04 -15.45 4.77
N LYS A 127 4.92 -14.76 4.99
CA LYS A 127 4.04 -14.91 6.15
C LYS A 127 2.62 -15.25 5.70
N PRO A 128 2.10 -16.46 5.96
CA PRO A 128 0.70 -16.74 5.69
C PRO A 128 -0.21 -15.87 6.55
N GLY A 129 -1.37 -15.48 6.01
CA GLY A 129 -2.41 -14.76 6.77
C GLY A 129 -3.12 -13.67 5.96
N GLY A 130 -4.14 -13.07 6.59
CA GLY A 130 -4.98 -12.06 5.95
C GLY A 130 -5.58 -12.58 4.65
N CYS A 131 -5.40 -11.82 3.57
CA CYS A 131 -5.96 -12.08 2.24
C CYS A 131 -5.30 -13.26 1.50
N ALA A 132 -4.19 -13.80 2.01
CA ALA A 132 -3.44 -14.92 1.45
C ALA A 132 -3.12 -15.98 2.52
N ALA A 133 -4.16 -16.59 3.08
CA ALA A 133 -4.07 -17.59 4.15
C ALA A 133 -3.87 -19.03 3.62
N TYR A 134 -2.88 -19.24 2.74
CA TYR A 134 -2.51 -20.56 2.20
C TYR A 134 -1.02 -20.87 2.40
N PRO A 135 -0.62 -22.16 2.48
CA PRO A 135 0.78 -22.56 2.47
C PRO A 135 1.51 -22.07 1.22
N GLY A 136 2.70 -21.47 1.39
CA GLY A 136 3.50 -20.93 0.29
C GLY A 136 2.95 -19.62 -0.31
N ALA A 137 2.11 -18.90 0.43
CA ALA A 137 1.69 -17.55 0.06
C ALA A 137 2.89 -16.60 -0.03
N PHE A 138 3.03 -15.91 -1.16
CA PHE A 138 3.92 -14.75 -1.23
C PHE A 138 3.20 -13.61 -0.52
N ARG A 139 3.52 -13.40 0.76
CA ARG A 139 3.01 -12.28 1.57
C ARG A 139 4.13 -11.79 2.48
N ARG A 140 4.58 -10.58 2.27
CA ARG A 140 5.74 -9.99 2.96
C ARG A 140 5.36 -8.62 3.47
N GLU A 141 5.88 -8.22 4.62
CA GLU A 141 5.54 -6.96 5.29
C GLU A 141 6.81 -6.12 5.43
N ALA A 142 7.02 -5.10 4.59
CA ALA A 142 8.18 -4.23 4.72
C ALA A 142 8.00 -3.21 5.84
N LEU A 143 6.76 -2.71 6.01
CA LEU A 143 6.37 -1.86 7.12
C LEU A 143 5.25 -2.55 7.91
N PRO A 144 5.58 -3.49 8.83
CA PRO A 144 4.57 -4.26 9.53
C PRO A 144 3.71 -3.35 10.41
N PRO A 145 2.40 -3.64 10.52
CA PRO A 145 1.53 -2.87 11.37
C PRO A 145 1.84 -3.07 12.86
N VAL A 146 1.58 -2.05 13.68
CA VAL A 146 1.67 -2.19 15.14
C VAL A 146 0.53 -3.07 15.61
N ARG A 147 0.89 -4.17 16.28
CA ARG A 147 -0.06 -5.13 16.87
C ARG A 147 -0.05 -4.91 18.39
N PRO A 148 -0.93 -4.04 18.93
CA PRO A 148 -1.02 -3.88 20.38
C PRO A 148 -1.44 -5.22 21.03
N PRO A 149 -1.04 -5.46 22.30
CA PRO A 149 -1.61 -6.55 23.11
C PRO A 149 -3.14 -6.48 23.11
N ALA A 150 -3.80 -7.64 23.24
CA ALA A 150 -5.26 -7.75 23.14
C ALA A 150 -6.03 -6.92 24.20
N ASP A 151 -5.38 -6.61 25.31
CA ASP A 151 -5.89 -5.85 26.45
C ASP A 151 -5.46 -4.37 26.46
N ALA A 152 -4.64 -3.94 25.49
CA ALA A 152 -4.19 -2.55 25.39
C ALA A 152 -5.19 -1.68 24.62
N ALA A 153 -5.16 -0.37 24.88
CA ALA A 153 -5.92 0.61 24.09
C ALA A 153 -5.57 0.49 22.59
N ASP A 154 -6.59 0.58 21.73
CA ASP A 154 -6.39 0.47 20.29
C ASP A 154 -5.55 1.65 19.76
N ARG A 155 -4.29 1.33 19.43
CA ARG A 155 -3.30 2.27 18.90
C ARG A 155 -2.83 1.85 17.51
N ARG A 156 -3.62 1.09 16.75
CA ARG A 156 -3.18 0.56 15.45
C ARG A 156 -2.76 1.65 14.46
N GLY A 157 -3.40 2.83 14.51
CA GLY A 157 -3.05 3.97 13.65
C GLY A 157 -1.73 4.69 13.97
N VAL A 158 -0.98 4.32 15.02
CA VAL A 158 0.25 5.03 15.42
C VAL A 158 1.41 4.89 14.44
N ASN A 159 1.46 3.82 13.66
CA ASN A 159 2.50 3.66 12.64
C ASN A 159 2.22 4.47 11.36
N ARG A 160 1.06 5.14 11.26
CA ARG A 160 0.59 6.07 10.20
C ARG A 160 0.59 5.53 8.77
N VAL A 161 1.46 4.58 8.44
CA VAL A 161 1.60 3.85 7.19
C VAL A 161 2.04 2.43 7.55
N ASN A 162 1.37 1.42 6.99
CA ASN A 162 1.92 0.08 6.89
C ASN A 162 1.96 -0.34 5.42
N GLU A 163 2.80 -1.31 5.14
CA GLU A 163 2.94 -1.90 3.82
C GLU A 163 3.03 -3.40 3.97
N HIS A 164 2.33 -4.08 3.08
CA HIS A 164 2.59 -5.46 2.81
C HIS A 164 2.36 -5.77 1.33
N THR A 165 3.21 -6.63 0.78
CA THR A 165 3.13 -7.07 -0.59
C THR A 165 2.63 -8.49 -0.63
N LEU A 166 1.73 -8.80 -1.55
CA LEU A 166 1.24 -10.16 -1.73
C LEU A 166 0.87 -10.50 -3.17
N ASP A 167 0.98 -11.80 -3.46
CA ASP A 167 0.50 -12.41 -4.71
C ASP A 167 -0.88 -13.03 -4.47
N MET A 168 -1.95 -12.40 -4.94
CA MET A 168 -3.31 -12.94 -4.81
C MET A 168 -3.71 -13.64 -6.11
N ARG A 169 -3.73 -14.97 -6.07
CA ARG A 169 -3.96 -15.82 -7.24
C ARG A 169 -5.30 -16.53 -7.16
N SER A 170 -6.08 -16.47 -8.24
CA SER A 170 -7.41 -17.12 -8.32
C SER A 170 -7.34 -18.64 -8.46
N ASP A 171 -6.17 -19.21 -8.73
CA ASP A 171 -5.94 -20.65 -8.84
C ASP A 171 -5.30 -21.27 -7.58
N ARG A 172 -5.28 -20.53 -6.45
CA ARG A 172 -4.82 -21.03 -5.15
C ARG A 172 -5.99 -21.40 -4.24
N THR A 173 -5.72 -22.28 -3.28
CA THR A 173 -6.70 -22.74 -2.27
C THR A 173 -6.18 -22.45 -0.85
N PRO A 174 -6.96 -21.75 0.01
CA PRO A 174 -8.21 -21.05 -0.34
C PRO A 174 -8.01 -19.94 -1.38
N LEU A 175 -9.09 -19.60 -2.08
CA LEU A 175 -9.15 -18.44 -2.97
C LEU A 175 -8.82 -17.16 -2.18
N PRO A 176 -8.35 -16.09 -2.87
CA PRO A 176 -8.14 -14.79 -2.24
C PRO A 176 -9.40 -14.34 -1.48
N ILE A 177 -9.20 -13.95 -0.23
CA ILE A 177 -10.30 -13.59 0.66
C ILE A 177 -10.73 -12.15 0.39
N ARG A 178 -12.04 -11.96 0.18
CA ARG A 178 -12.66 -10.63 0.14
C ARG A 178 -12.58 -10.00 1.52
N HIS A 179 -12.14 -8.76 1.62
CA HIS A 179 -12.17 -8.03 2.87
C HIS A 179 -12.56 -6.57 2.63
N CYS A 180 -13.01 -5.93 3.71
CA CYS A 180 -13.48 -4.56 3.65
C CYS A 180 -12.70 -3.66 4.61
N HIS A 181 -12.65 -2.40 4.23
CA HIS A 181 -11.97 -1.31 4.89
C HIS A 181 -13.01 -0.39 5.51
N GLY A 182 -12.83 -0.09 6.79
CA GLY A 182 -13.64 0.86 7.55
C GLY A 182 -12.74 1.89 8.22
N PRO A 183 -13.31 2.89 8.93
CA PRO A 183 -12.52 3.85 9.68
C PRO A 183 -11.68 3.15 10.76
N VAL A 184 -10.49 3.68 11.03
CA VAL A 184 -9.52 3.11 11.99
C VAL A 184 -9.46 3.98 13.24
N ALA A 185 -9.49 3.35 14.41
CA ALA A 185 -9.33 4.05 15.67
C ALA A 185 -7.91 4.60 15.84
N ILE A 186 -7.82 5.85 16.28
CA ILE A 186 -6.57 6.54 16.66
C ILE A 186 -6.56 6.94 18.14
N GLY A 187 -7.54 6.46 18.90
CA GLY A 187 -7.74 6.69 20.33
C GLY A 187 -9.13 6.22 20.77
N PRO A 188 -9.46 6.33 22.07
CA PRO A 188 -10.72 5.82 22.64
C PRO A 188 -11.99 6.33 21.94
N ASP A 189 -11.99 7.59 21.49
CA ASP A 189 -13.18 8.27 20.94
C ASP A 189 -12.94 8.89 19.56
N ALA A 190 -11.84 8.50 18.88
CA ALA A 190 -11.44 9.11 17.63
C ALA A 190 -11.14 8.05 16.56
N THR A 191 -11.73 8.23 15.38
CA THR A 191 -11.46 7.42 14.19
C THR A 191 -11.04 8.32 13.04
N VAL A 192 -10.29 7.75 12.10
CA VAL A 192 -9.91 8.41 10.85
C VAL A 192 -10.26 7.53 9.66
N ASN A 193 -10.49 8.19 8.52
CA ASN A 193 -10.72 7.49 7.26
C ASN A 193 -9.53 6.63 6.90
N HIS A 194 -9.82 5.45 6.36
CA HIS A 194 -8.81 4.49 5.95
C HIS A 194 -8.76 4.41 4.43
N SER A 195 -7.58 4.16 3.89
CA SER A 195 -7.43 3.68 2.53
C SER A 195 -6.35 2.64 2.46
N GLU A 196 -6.52 1.73 1.51
CA GLU A 196 -5.42 0.91 1.03
C GLU A 196 -5.15 1.24 -0.44
N THR A 197 -3.92 1.63 -0.72
CA THR A 197 -3.43 1.92 -2.07
C THR A 197 -2.65 0.72 -2.55
N ALA A 198 -3.11 0.11 -3.64
CA ALA A 198 -2.41 -0.97 -4.30
C ALA A 198 -1.55 -0.44 -5.43
N ILE A 199 -0.30 -0.91 -5.44
CA ILE A 199 0.63 -0.70 -6.54
C ILE A 199 0.95 -2.06 -7.13
N VAL A 200 0.59 -2.27 -8.39
CA VAL A 200 0.81 -3.55 -9.07
C VAL A 200 2.26 -3.65 -9.48
N LEU A 201 2.91 -4.74 -9.09
CA LEU A 201 4.32 -5.01 -9.29
C LEU A 201 4.53 -6.09 -10.37
N PRO A 202 5.70 -6.11 -11.04
CA PRO A 202 6.04 -7.17 -11.99
C PRO A 202 6.33 -8.49 -11.28
N ARG A 203 5.57 -9.53 -11.61
CA ARG A 203 5.69 -10.89 -11.06
C ARG A 203 7.05 -11.53 -11.34
N SER A 204 7.56 -11.32 -12.55
CA SER A 204 8.78 -11.95 -13.07
C SER A 204 10.01 -11.62 -12.24
N LEU A 205 10.08 -10.43 -11.63
CA LEU A 205 11.19 -10.03 -10.76
C LEU A 205 11.28 -10.87 -9.48
N TYR A 206 10.20 -11.52 -9.09
CA TYR A 206 10.10 -12.32 -7.86
C TYR A 206 10.02 -13.82 -8.15
N GLY A 207 10.30 -14.24 -9.38
CA GLY A 207 10.19 -15.65 -9.79
C GLY A 207 8.76 -16.18 -9.70
N LEU A 208 7.76 -15.30 -9.63
CA LEU A 208 6.36 -15.69 -9.54
C LEU A 208 5.87 -16.11 -10.93
N PRO A 209 5.11 -17.22 -11.05
CA PRO A 209 4.59 -17.67 -12.33
C PRO A 209 3.77 -16.60 -13.02
N GLU A 210 3.88 -16.50 -14.34
CA GLU A 210 3.02 -15.63 -15.15
C GLU A 210 1.55 -16.06 -15.00
N VAL A 211 0.66 -15.08 -15.08
CA VAL A 211 -0.77 -15.32 -15.23
C VAL A 211 -1.04 -15.43 -16.74
N GLY A 212 -1.99 -16.27 -17.14
CA GLY A 212 -2.36 -16.39 -18.56
C GLY A 212 -2.66 -15.02 -19.17
N LYS A 213 -2.12 -14.75 -20.37
CA LYS A 213 -2.13 -13.44 -21.05
C LYS A 213 -3.51 -12.83 -21.31
N THR A 214 -4.59 -13.59 -21.15
CA THR A 214 -5.97 -13.10 -21.25
C THR A 214 -6.46 -12.38 -19.98
N ASP A 215 -5.73 -12.51 -18.86
CA ASP A 215 -5.99 -11.84 -17.58
C ASP A 215 -4.70 -11.17 -17.08
N GLU A 216 -4.38 -9.95 -17.53
CA GLU A 216 -3.24 -9.15 -17.03
C GLU A 216 -3.32 -8.79 -15.52
N GLY A 217 -4.31 -9.35 -14.81
CA GLY A 217 -4.67 -9.06 -13.43
C GLY A 217 -5.86 -8.11 -13.39
N ARG A 218 -6.70 -8.25 -12.35
CA ARG A 218 -7.81 -7.34 -12.11
C ARG A 218 -8.00 -7.07 -10.62
N VAL A 219 -8.56 -5.91 -10.32
CA VAL A 219 -8.98 -5.55 -8.96
C VAL A 219 -10.49 -5.47 -8.96
N VAL A 220 -11.11 -6.25 -8.08
CA VAL A 220 -12.54 -6.17 -7.82
C VAL A 220 -12.74 -5.28 -6.61
N ILE A 221 -13.39 -4.14 -6.78
CA ILE A 221 -13.71 -3.20 -5.69
C ILE A 221 -15.17 -3.38 -5.31
N TYR A 222 -15.43 -3.78 -4.06
CA TYR A 222 -16.76 -3.87 -3.49
C TYR A 222 -17.16 -2.50 -2.93
N THR A 223 -18.14 -1.85 -3.55
CA THR A 223 -18.47 -0.44 -3.27
C THR A 223 -19.43 -0.25 -2.12
N ARG A 224 -20.30 -1.24 -1.87
CA ARG A 224 -21.29 -1.27 -0.78
C ARG A 224 -21.46 -2.68 -0.20
N PRO A 225 -20.37 -3.33 0.26
CA PRO A 225 -20.37 -4.75 0.60
C PRO A 225 -21.37 -5.15 1.71
N LEU A 226 -21.79 -4.19 2.55
CA LEU A 226 -22.77 -4.43 3.62
C LEU A 226 -24.23 -4.28 3.18
N GLU A 227 -24.49 -3.53 2.09
CA GLU A 227 -25.85 -3.29 1.58
C GLU A 227 -26.17 -4.17 0.38
N ASP A 228 -25.19 -4.30 -0.53
CA ASP A 228 -25.29 -5.02 -1.79
C ASP A 228 -23.94 -5.69 -2.09
N PRO A 229 -23.76 -6.97 -1.71
CA PRO A 229 -22.54 -7.73 -1.95
C PRO A 229 -22.20 -7.89 -3.44
N SER A 230 -23.14 -7.60 -4.35
CA SER A 230 -22.93 -7.64 -5.80
C SER A 230 -22.48 -6.29 -6.38
N ALA A 231 -22.60 -5.20 -5.62
CA ALA A 231 -22.20 -3.85 -6.04
C ALA A 231 -20.67 -3.74 -6.14
N GLN A 232 -20.15 -4.10 -7.31
CA GLN A 232 -18.71 -4.16 -7.56
C GLN A 232 -18.28 -3.41 -8.83
N VAL A 233 -17.04 -2.94 -8.83
CA VAL A 233 -16.35 -2.39 -10.00
C VAL A 233 -15.14 -3.28 -10.27
N VAL A 234 -14.98 -3.72 -11.52
CA VAL A 234 -13.82 -4.51 -11.95
C VAL A 234 -12.87 -3.60 -12.72
N ILE A 235 -11.61 -3.57 -12.31
CA ILE A 235 -10.58 -2.71 -12.86
C ILE A 235 -9.46 -3.59 -13.39
N SER A 236 -9.22 -3.57 -14.70
CA SER A 236 -8.04 -4.22 -15.28
C SER A 236 -6.78 -3.50 -14.84
N VAL A 237 -5.75 -4.26 -14.51
CA VAL A 237 -4.47 -3.72 -14.03
C VAL A 237 -3.29 -4.36 -14.72
N ARG A 238 -2.16 -3.66 -14.67
CA ARG A 238 -0.84 -4.11 -15.14
C ARG A 238 0.26 -3.56 -14.22
N PRO A 239 1.50 -4.09 -14.25
CA PRO A 239 2.60 -3.54 -13.46
C PRO A 239 2.75 -2.02 -13.64
N GLY A 240 2.75 -1.27 -12.54
CA GLY A 240 2.73 0.19 -12.51
C GLY A 240 1.35 0.82 -12.31
N SER A 241 0.28 0.02 -12.26
CA SER A 241 -1.07 0.51 -11.91
C SER A 241 -1.13 0.89 -10.43
N VAL A 242 -1.82 1.99 -10.12
CA VAL A 242 -2.06 2.51 -8.77
C VAL A 242 -3.56 2.64 -8.54
N ILE A 243 -4.09 1.95 -7.53
CA ILE A 243 -5.53 1.84 -7.27
C ILE A 243 -5.80 2.13 -5.79
N VAL A 244 -6.74 3.02 -5.50
CA VAL A 244 -7.08 3.38 -4.12
C VAL A 244 -8.42 2.77 -3.74
N THR A 245 -8.43 1.93 -2.71
CA THR A 245 -9.67 1.53 -2.03
C THR A 245 -9.92 2.49 -0.88
N GLN A 246 -10.94 3.34 -1.04
CA GLN A 246 -11.25 4.40 -0.08
C GLN A 246 -12.30 3.91 0.92
N ALA A 247 -12.08 4.17 2.21
CA ALA A 247 -13.07 3.92 3.26
C ALA A 247 -13.21 5.14 4.18
N SER A 248 -14.43 5.36 4.66
CA SER A 248 -14.76 6.41 5.62
C SER A 248 -15.81 5.92 6.62
N SER A 249 -16.09 6.72 7.65
CA SER A 249 -17.14 6.44 8.63
C SER A 249 -18.54 6.28 8.00
N GLN A 250 -18.77 6.81 6.81
CA GLN A 250 -20.05 6.73 6.11
C GLN A 250 -20.04 5.75 4.93
N ARG A 251 -18.88 5.22 4.54
CA ARG A 251 -18.72 4.38 3.35
C ARG A 251 -17.61 3.36 3.57
N VAL A 252 -18.01 2.11 3.73
CA VAL A 252 -17.11 0.94 3.77
C VAL A 252 -16.92 0.45 2.34
N MET A 253 -15.67 0.21 1.95
CA MET A 253 -15.36 -0.40 0.65
C MET A 253 -14.42 -1.57 0.86
N GLY A 254 -14.53 -2.59 0.02
CA GLY A 254 -13.64 -3.73 0.05
C GLY A 254 -12.97 -3.95 -1.28
N HIS A 255 -12.05 -4.90 -1.31
CA HIS A 255 -11.49 -5.35 -2.55
C HIS A 255 -11.04 -6.81 -2.52
N ALA A 256 -10.81 -7.33 -3.71
CA ALA A 256 -10.02 -8.52 -3.97
C ALA A 256 -9.12 -8.24 -5.18
N PHE A 257 -7.84 -8.57 -5.07
CA PHE A 257 -6.92 -8.51 -6.20
C PHE A 257 -6.84 -9.90 -6.80
N GLU A 258 -7.32 -10.05 -8.03
CA GLU A 258 -7.37 -11.33 -8.70
C GLU A 258 -6.25 -11.39 -9.73
N ASN A 259 -5.33 -12.33 -9.51
CA ASN A 259 -4.13 -12.55 -10.33
C ASN A 259 -3.20 -11.33 -10.41
N ALA A 260 -3.20 -10.49 -9.39
CA ALA A 260 -2.30 -9.35 -9.29
C ALA A 260 -1.30 -9.55 -8.16
N PHE A 261 -0.04 -9.26 -8.44
CA PHE A 261 1.01 -9.13 -7.45
C PHE A 261 1.10 -7.67 -7.05
N ALA A 262 0.72 -7.34 -5.82
CA ALA A 262 0.50 -5.96 -5.41
C ALA A 262 1.19 -5.65 -4.07
N MET A 263 1.85 -4.50 -4.04
CA MET A 263 2.25 -3.82 -2.82
C MET A 263 1.08 -2.99 -2.31
N LEU A 264 0.60 -3.30 -1.11
CA LEU A 264 -0.55 -2.66 -0.48
C LEU A 264 -0.07 -1.72 0.62
N ILE A 265 -0.36 -0.43 0.44
CA ILE A 265 0.03 0.66 1.35
C ILE A 265 -1.23 1.14 2.07
N ALA A 266 -1.33 0.89 3.37
CA ALA A 266 -2.50 1.21 4.17
C ALA A 266 -2.27 2.46 5.03
N ILE A 267 -3.27 3.37 5.02
CA ILE A 267 -3.20 4.72 5.60
C ILE A 267 -4.52 5.06 6.32
N PRO A 268 -4.52 5.42 7.61
CA PRO A 268 -3.41 5.19 8.52
C PRO A 268 -3.05 3.69 8.56
N GLY A 269 -1.86 3.38 9.06
CA GLY A 269 -1.42 2.00 9.16
C GLY A 269 -2.39 1.16 10.01
N PHE A 270 -2.66 -0.06 9.56
CA PHE A 270 -3.76 -0.86 10.09
C PHE A 270 -3.41 -2.36 10.17
N VAL A 271 -3.96 -3.01 11.19
CA VAL A 271 -4.12 -4.48 11.24
C VAL A 271 -5.61 -4.73 11.10
N ALA A 272 -6.04 -5.38 10.02
CA ALA A 272 -7.42 -5.81 9.85
C ALA A 272 -7.94 -6.57 11.08
N PRO A 273 -9.00 -6.11 11.77
CA PRO A 273 -10.00 -7.01 12.28
C PRO A 273 -11.06 -7.14 11.18
N TYR A 274 -11.16 -8.27 10.51
CA TYR A 274 -12.33 -8.50 9.67
C TYR A 274 -12.99 -9.83 10.02
N ARG A 275 -13.69 -9.83 11.16
CA ARG A 275 -14.73 -10.80 11.53
C ARG A 275 -16.16 -10.28 11.27
N MET A 276 -16.34 -9.28 10.39
CA MET A 276 -17.68 -8.70 10.14
C MET A 276 -18.41 -9.25 8.90
N LEU A 277 -17.77 -9.95 7.96
CA LEU A 277 -18.52 -10.66 6.89
C LEU A 277 -19.07 -12.01 7.37
N GLU A 278 -18.52 -12.61 8.43
CA GLU A 278 -19.03 -13.88 8.95
C GLU A 278 -20.22 -13.71 9.90
N GLN A 279 -20.37 -12.54 10.54
CA GLN A 279 -21.43 -12.29 11.52
C GLN A 279 -22.66 -11.56 10.94
N GLY A 280 -22.58 -11.08 9.69
CA GLY A 280 -23.69 -10.38 9.01
C GLY A 280 -24.67 -11.28 8.24
N VAL A 281 -24.49 -12.60 8.25
CA VAL A 281 -25.41 -13.55 7.57
C VAL A 281 -26.43 -14.17 8.52
N ASN A 282 -26.40 -13.83 9.82
CA ASN A 282 -27.38 -14.30 10.81
C ASN A 282 -27.91 -13.14 11.66
N HIS A 283 -28.76 -12.30 11.11
CA HIS A 283 -29.83 -11.62 11.85
C HIS A 283 -31.02 -11.38 10.92
#